data_AF-A0AAW5FVN3-F1
#
_entry.id   AF-A0AAW5FVN3-F1
#
_cell.length_a   1.000
_cell.length_b   1.000
_cell.length_c   1.000
_cell.angle_alpha   90.00
_cell.angle_beta   90.00
_cell.angle_gamma   90.00
#
_symmetry.space_group_name_H-M   'P 1'
#
loop_
_entity.id
_entity.type
_entity.pdbx_description
1 polymer ?
#
loop_
_entity_poly.entity_id
_entity_poly.type
_entity_poly.pdbx_seq_one_letter_code
_entity_poly.pdbx_strand_id
1 'polypeptide(L)' 'MLGQSRPLLRMISWLRAMRVFLIAPEPAIREASPLLAFTVVVLMLLLVILEVDLHSADLQSLGLMSDAFSIDPVFKSP' A
#
# COMPACT_ATOMS: atom_id res chain seq x y z
N MET A 1 -18.36 23.76 5.48
CA MET A 1 -18.07 22.31 5.46
C MET A 1 -16.58 22.11 5.24
N LEU A 2 -15.76 22.09 6.30
CA LEU A 2 -14.28 22.16 6.22
C LEU A 2 -13.62 21.17 7.19
N GLY A 3 -14.11 19.92 7.22
CA GLY A 3 -13.72 18.90 8.21
C GLY A 3 -12.89 17.73 7.67
N GLN A 4 -12.78 17.56 6.35
CA GLN A 4 -12.26 16.32 5.72
C GLN A 4 -10.90 16.47 5.04
N SER A 5 -10.26 17.64 5.15
CA SER A 5 -8.94 17.92 4.53
C SER A 5 -7.76 17.45 5.38
N ARG A 6 -7.95 17.24 6.68
CA ARG A 6 -6.88 16.88 7.62
C ARG A 6 -6.16 15.55 7.29
N PRO A 7 -6.85 14.44 6.98
CA PRO A 7 -6.16 13.19 6.66
C PRO A 7 -5.45 13.26 5.31
N LEU A 8 -6.07 13.86 4.30
CA LEU A 8 -5.51 14.03 2.97
C LEU A 8 -4.24 14.89 2.98
N LEU A 9 -4.26 16.02 3.70
CA LEU A 9 -3.08 16.88 3.85
C LEU A 9 -1.95 16.17 4.61
N ARG A 10 -2.29 15.33 5.60
CA ARG A 10 -1.32 14.51 6.33
C ARG A 10 -0.69 13.46 5.42
N MET A 11 -1.50 12.80 4.60
CA MET A 11 -1.04 11.84 3.60
C MET A 11 -0.16 12.50 2.54
N ILE A 12 -0.55 13.67 2.03
CA ILE A 12 0.25 14.45 1.06
C ILE A 12 1.56 14.94 1.69
N SER A 13 1.57 15.37 2.95
CA SER A 13 2.80 15.75 3.65
C SER A 13 3.75 14.58 3.82
N TRP A 14 3.22 13.38 4.09
CA TRP A 14 3.99 12.17 4.27
C TRP A 14 4.60 11.70 2.94
N LEU A 15 3.79 11.72 1.86
CA LEU A 15 4.26 11.46 0.50
C LEU A 15 5.33 12.46 0.06
N ARG A 16 5.18 13.75 0.42
CA ARG A 16 6.18 14.78 0.11
C ARG A 16 7.49 14.54 0.88
N ALA A 17 7.42 14.19 2.16
CA ALA A 17 8.60 13.87 2.97
C ALA A 17 9.34 12.64 2.42
N MET A 18 8.60 11.59 2.02
CA MET A 18 9.19 10.42 1.34
C MET A 18 9.83 10.78 -0.01
N ARG A 19 9.20 11.64 -0.82
CA ARG A 19 9.80 12.09 -2.09
C ARG A 19 11.09 12.86 -1.88
N VAL A 20 11.17 13.72 -0.86
CA VAL A 20 12.40 14.45 -0.53
C VAL A 20 13.52 13.47 -0.15
N PHE A 21 13.18 12.38 0.55
CA PHE A 21 14.13 11.31 0.84
C PHE A 21 14.57 10.53 -0.40
N LEU A 22 13.68 10.34 -1.39
CA LEU A 22 13.98 9.62 -2.63
C LEU A 22 14.70 10.47 -3.70
N ILE A 23 14.59 11.80 -3.64
CA ILE A 23 15.11 12.72 -4.67
C ILE A 23 16.50 13.27 -4.31
N ALA A 24 16.98 13.12 -3.08
CA ALA A 24 18.35 13.49 -2.70
C ALA A 24 19.36 12.70 -3.58
N PRO A 25 20.02 13.32 -4.57
CA PRO A 25 20.94 12.64 -5.44
C PRO A 25 22.31 12.74 -4.78
N GLU A 26 22.60 11.82 -3.89
CA GLU A 26 23.95 11.64 -3.38
C GLU A 26 24.57 10.37 -3.98
N PRO A 27 25.89 10.35 -4.23
CA PRO A 27 26.64 9.18 -4.71
C PRO A 27 26.66 8.01 -3.70
N ALA A 28 25.75 7.99 -2.73
CA ALA A 28 25.63 7.08 -1.60
C ALA A 28 24.98 5.73 -1.94
N ILE A 29 24.51 5.51 -3.18
CA ILE A 29 24.11 4.17 -3.63
C ILE A 29 25.31 3.20 -3.59
N ARG A 30 26.55 3.71 -3.54
CA ARG A 30 27.76 2.92 -3.34
C ARG A 30 27.97 2.42 -1.90
N GLU A 31 27.25 2.98 -0.92
CA GLU A 31 27.43 2.77 0.54
C GLU A 31 26.09 2.51 1.27
N ALA A 32 24.98 2.34 0.54
CA ALA A 32 23.68 2.11 1.17
C ALA A 32 23.73 0.82 2.00
N SER A 33 23.52 0.94 3.32
CA SER A 33 23.49 -0.22 4.22
C SER A 33 22.49 -1.26 3.69
N PRO A 34 22.90 -2.52 3.50
CA PRO A 34 22.00 -3.58 3.01
C PRO A 34 20.72 -3.71 3.83
N LEU A 35 20.79 -3.39 5.12
CA LEU A 35 19.64 -3.37 6.01
C LEU A 35 18.65 -2.25 5.66
N LEU A 36 19.13 -1.08 5.25
CA LEU A 36 18.27 0.03 4.82
C LEU A 36 17.59 -0.27 3.48
N ALA A 37 18.32 -0.90 2.54
CA ALA A 37 17.70 -1.38 1.32
C ALA A 37 16.59 -2.42 1.60
N PHE A 38 16.88 -3.37 2.49
CA PHE A 38 15.89 -4.37 2.92
C PHE A 38 14.67 -3.72 3.59
N THR A 39 14.85 -2.76 4.49
CA THR A 39 13.73 -2.09 5.16
C THR A 39 12.87 -1.30 4.17
N VAL A 40 13.47 -0.62 3.20
CA VAL A 40 12.73 0.08 2.13
C VAL A 40 11.88 -0.91 1.32
N VAL A 41 12.44 -2.06 0.93
CA VAL A 41 11.69 -3.10 0.21
C VAL A 41 10.53 -3.64 1.04
N VAL A 42 10.76 -3.94 2.33
CA VAL A 42 9.69 -4.42 3.23
C VAL A 42 8.60 -3.36 3.39
N LEU A 43 8.97 -2.10 3.63
CA LEU A 43 8.00 -1.01 3.76
C LEU A 43 7.21 -0.81 2.47
N MET A 44 7.86 -0.88 1.31
CA MET A 44 7.19 -0.80 0.01
C MET A 44 6.17 -1.94 -0.17
N LEU A 45 6.56 -3.17 0.20
CA LEU A 45 5.67 -4.32 0.13
C LEU A 45 4.44 -4.15 1.05
N LEU A 46 4.66 -3.70 2.28
CA LEU A 46 3.58 -3.44 3.23
C LEU A 46 2.63 -2.34 2.76
N LEU A 47 3.15 -1.28 2.14
CA LEU A 47 2.32 -0.23 1.56
C LEU A 47 1.47 -0.75 0.40
N VAL A 48 2.01 -1.62 -0.46
CA VAL A 48 1.25 -2.25 -1.53
C VAL A 48 0.12 -3.11 -0.96
N ILE A 49 0.40 -3.91 0.08
CA ILE A 49 -0.62 -4.74 0.74
C ILE A 49 -1.72 -3.85 1.34
N LEU A 50 -1.35 -2.76 2.02
CA LEU A 50 -2.31 -1.81 2.59
C LEU A 50 -3.17 -1.13 1.52
N GLU A 51 -2.58 -0.75 0.39
CA GLU A 51 -3.30 -0.13 -0.72
C GLU A 51 -4.31 -1.10 -1.34
N VAL A 52 -3.92 -2.37 -1.50
CA VAL A 52 -4.80 -3.45 -1.98
C VAL A 52 -5.94 -3.71 -0.99
N ASP A 53 -5.67 -3.71 0.32
CA ASP A 53 -6.69 -3.88 1.35
C ASP A 53 -7.70 -2.73 1.34
N LEU A 54 -7.21 -1.48 1.21
CA LEU A 54 -8.05 -0.28 1.16
C LEU A 54 -8.96 -0.26 -0.08
N HIS A 55 -8.48 -0.76 -1.22
CA HIS A 55 -9.24 -0.84 -2.48
C HIS A 55 -9.82 -2.23 -2.74
N SER A 56 -9.88 -3.09 -1.73
CA SER A 56 -10.31 -4.49 -1.89
C SER A 56 -11.71 -4.62 -2.49
N ALA A 57 -12.66 -3.78 -2.10
CA ALA A 57 -14.02 -3.76 -2.65
C ALA A 57 -14.03 -3.38 -4.15
N ASP A 58 -13.22 -2.40 -4.55
CA ASP A 58 -13.11 -1.99 -5.95
C ASP A 58 -12.44 -3.10 -6.78
N LEU A 59 -11.38 -3.71 -6.25
CA LEU A 59 -10.70 -4.84 -6.88
C LEU A 59 -11.62 -6.07 -7.01
N GLN A 60 -12.49 -6.32 -6.04
CA GLN A 60 -13.53 -7.35 -6.12
C GLN A 60 -14.55 -7.01 -7.22
N SER A 61 -15.00 -5.75 -7.33
CA SER A 61 -15.92 -5.33 -8.37
C SER A 61 -15.35 -5.48 -9.79
N LEU A 62 -14.03 -5.33 -9.93
CA LEU A 62 -13.30 -5.53 -11.18
C LEU A 62 -13.00 -7.01 -11.45
N GLY A 63 -13.37 -7.93 -10.55
CA GLY A 63 -13.06 -9.36 -10.66
C GLY A 63 -11.58 -9.69 -10.46
N LEU A 64 -10.78 -8.75 -9.96
CA LEU A 64 -9.35 -8.91 -9.69
C LEU A 64 -9.07 -9.51 -8.32
N MET A 65 -10.09 -9.58 -7.46
CA MET A 65 -10.02 -10.19 -6.14
C MET A 65 -11.23 -11.09 -5.96
N SER A 66 -11.00 -12.34 -5.59
CA SER A 66 -12.06 -13.29 -5.28
C SER A 66 -12.76 -12.86 -4.00
N ASP A 67 -14.08 -13.02 -3.94
CA ASP A 67 -14.80 -13.00 -2.68
C ASP A 67 -14.35 -14.25 -1.89
N ALA A 68 -13.39 -14.09 -0.99
CA ALA A 68 -12.80 -15.18 -0.23
C ALA A 68 -13.83 -15.93 0.65
N PHE A 69 -15.05 -15.38 0.78
CA PHE A 69 -16.18 -15.96 1.50
C PHE A 69 -17.28 -16.54 0.60
N SER A 70 -17.20 -16.40 -0.73
CA SER A 70 -18.17 -17.00 -1.65
C SER A 70 -17.71 -18.38 -2.15
N ILE A 71 -17.27 -19.23 -1.21
CA ILE A 71 -17.38 -20.67 -1.45
C ILE A 71 -18.87 -20.93 -1.27
N ASP A 72 -19.64 -20.98 -2.38
CA ASP A 72 -20.99 -21.55 -2.35
C ASP A 72 -20.83 -22.94 -1.73
N PRO A 73 -21.38 -23.21 -0.53
CA PRO A 73 -21.24 -24.51 0.07
C PRO A 73 -21.97 -25.49 -0.84
N VAL A 74 -21.20 -26.20 -1.67
CA VAL A 74 -21.61 -27.31 -2.53
C VAL A 74 -22.31 -28.43 -1.73
N PHE A 75 -22.30 -28.34 -0.40
CA PHE A 75 -23.20 -29.05 0.49
C PHE A 75 -24.62 -28.46 0.49
N LYS A 76 -25.26 -28.33 -0.68
CA LYS A 76 -26.72 -28.49 -0.77
C LYS A 76 -26.98 -29.99 -0.65
N SER A 77 -27.66 -30.36 0.42
CA SER A 77 -27.85 -31.73 0.94
C SER A 77 -28.36 -32.75 -0.11
N PRO A 78 -28.32 -34.07 0.19
CA PRO A 78 -29.40 -34.93 -0.28
C PRO A 78 -30.74 -34.54 0.35
#